data_AF-A5ZQH5-F1
#
_entry.id   AF-A5ZQH5-F1
#
_cell.length_a   1.000
_cell.length_b   1.000
_cell.length_c   1.000
_cell.angle_alpha   90.00
_cell.angle_beta   90.00
_cell.angle_gamma   90.00
#
_symmetry.space_group_name_H-M   'P 1'
#
loop_
_entity.id
_entity.type
_entity.pdbx_description
1 polymer ?
#
loop_
_entity_poly.entity_id
_entity_poly.type
_entity_poly.pdbx_seq_one_letter_code
_entity_poly.pdbx_strand_id
1 'polypeptide(L)' 'MSSRAELLFFFIFFSHADLFYYLPLRDLMKFWNRMQSGGRKSFRREELNSIYYLQKKNGFLVPYLDGIQTDLKLRD' A
#
# COMPACT_ATOMS: atom_id res chain seq x y z
N MET A 1 -17.06 2.85 24.04
CA MET A 1 -16.19 3.82 23.35
C MET A 1 -15.96 3.30 21.94
N SER A 2 -16.46 4.00 20.91
CA SER A 2 -16.09 3.67 19.53
C SER A 2 -14.70 4.27 19.28
N SER A 3 -13.68 3.42 19.23
CA SER A 3 -12.37 3.83 18.72
C SER A 3 -12.55 4.18 17.24
N ARG A 4 -12.30 5.43 16.86
CA ARG A 4 -12.28 5.81 15.44
C ARG A 4 -11.10 5.08 14.79
N ALA A 5 -11.39 4.14 13.89
CA ALA A 5 -10.36 3.50 13.07
C ALA A 5 -9.95 4.47 11.96
N GLU A 6 -8.76 5.05 12.09
CA GLU A 6 -8.18 5.90 11.05
C GLU A 6 -7.49 5.05 9.99
N LEU A 7 -7.78 5.35 8.72
CA LEU A 7 -7.18 4.69 7.57
C LEU A 7 -6.09 5.58 6.97
N LEU A 8 -4.83 5.19 7.20
CA LEU A 8 -3.66 5.85 6.64
C LEU A 8 -2.96 4.92 5.65
N PHE A 9 -2.68 5.43 4.45
CA PHE A 9 -2.05 4.69 3.37
C PHE A 9 -1.33 5.63 2.40
N PHE A 10 -0.47 5.04 1.57
CA PHE A 10 0.21 5.71 0.47
C PHE A 10 -0.20 5.08 -0.86
N PHE A 11 -0.14 5.88 -1.90
CA PHE A 11 -0.31 5.43 -3.28
C PHE A 11 1.02 5.50 -4.02
N ILE A 12 1.41 4.41 -4.66
CA ILE A 12 2.65 4.34 -5.43
C ILE A 12 2.31 4.05 -6.89
N PHE A 13 2.84 4.88 -7.77
CA PHE A 13 2.81 4.64 -9.21
C PHE A 13 4.21 4.27 -9.71
N PHE A 14 4.37 3.03 -10.13
CA PHE A 14 5.59 2.54 -10.79
C PHE A 14 5.51 2.86 -12.29
N SER A 15 5.84 4.09 -12.66
CA SER A 15 5.64 4.63 -14.01
C SER A 15 6.19 3.77 -15.14
N HIS A 16 7.41 3.23 -15.01
CA HIS A 16 8.01 2.35 -16.03
C HIS A 16 7.31 1.01 -16.22
N ALA A 17 6.64 0.51 -15.19
CA ALA A 17 5.90 -0.75 -15.24
C ALA A 17 4.40 -0.53 -15.47
N ASP A 18 3.96 0.73 -15.45
CA ASP A 18 2.57 1.12 -15.53
C ASP A 18 1.67 0.46 -14.46
N LEU A 19 2.24 0.30 -13.25
CA LEU A 19 1.60 -0.38 -12.12
C LEU A 19 1.26 0.58 -10.99
N PHE A 20 0.06 0.39 -10.44
CA PHE A 20 -0.40 1.08 -9.25
C PHE A 20 -0.38 0.15 -8.04
N TYR A 21 0.04 0.69 -6.89
CA TYR A 21 0.15 -0.07 -5.65
C TYR A 21 -0.40 0.73 -4.47
N TYR A 22 -1.25 0.08 -3.68
CA TYR A 22 -1.74 0.59 -2.41
C TYR A 22 -0.80 0.16 -1.28
N LEU A 23 -0.20 1.09 -0.54
CA LEU A 23 0.68 0.76 0.57
C LEU A 23 0.01 1.12 1.91
N PRO A 24 -0.51 0.13 2.67
CA PRO A 24 -1.02 0.38 4.01
C PRO A 24 0.09 0.94 4.91
N LEU A 25 -0.25 1.87 5.83
CA LEU A 25 0.73 2.41 6.77
C LEU A 25 1.46 1.31 7.56
N ARG A 26 0.76 0.22 7.95
CA ARG A 26 1.37 -0.93 8.66
C ARG A 26 2.52 -1.59 7.86
N ASP A 27 2.42 -1.62 6.53
CA ASP A 27 3.44 -2.21 5.68
C ASP A 27 4.57 -1.22 5.45
N LEU A 28 4.26 0.07 5.30
CA LEU A 28 5.29 1.12 5.28
C LEU A 28 6.14 1.10 6.57
N MET A 29 5.52 0.92 7.73
CA MET A 29 6.22 0.90 9.02
C MET A 29 7.28 -0.21 9.10
N LYS A 30 7.07 -1.35 8.42
CA LYS A 30 8.09 -2.41 8.33
C LYS A 30 9.36 -1.91 7.63
N PHE A 31 9.20 -1.23 6.49
CA PHE A 31 10.31 -0.66 5.74
C PHE A 31 10.96 0.52 6.47
N TRP A 32 10.14 1.35 7.12
CA TRP A 32 10.61 2.48 7.92
C TRP A 32 11.44 2.02 9.12
N ASN A 33 10.97 1.05 9.88
CA ASN A 33 11.69 0.54 11.05
C ASN A 33 13.01 -0.13 10.65
N ARG A 34 13.02 -0.88 9.54
CA ARG A 34 14.27 -1.42 8.97
C ARG A 34 15.25 -0.32 8.58
N MET A 35 14.77 0.77 7.99
CA MET A 35 15.61 1.91 7.66
C MET A 35 16.21 2.54 8.93
N GLN A 36 15.40 2.73 9.97
CA GLN A 36 15.84 3.27 11.26
C GLN A 36 16.89 2.38 11.93
N SER A 37 16.80 1.06 11.77
CA SER A 37 17.80 0.10 12.28
C SER A 37 19.04 -0.02 11.40
N GLY A 38 19.33 0.94 10.51
CA GLY A 38 20.51 0.95 9.64
C GLY A 38 20.40 0.07 8.39
N GLY A 39 19.22 -0.49 8.11
CA GLY A 39 18.97 -1.29 6.91
C GLY A 39 18.66 -0.46 5.66
N ARG A 40 18.16 -1.13 4.62
CA ARG A 40 17.94 -0.52 3.30
C ARG A 40 16.86 0.56 3.32
N LYS A 41 17.17 1.74 2.73
CA LYS A 41 16.30 2.93 2.59
C LYS A 41 15.25 2.84 1.46
N SER A 42 15.08 1.69 0.83
CA SER A 42 14.12 1.46 -0.25
C SER A 42 13.48 0.10 -0.10
N PHE A 43 12.27 -0.11 -0.62
CA PHE A 43 11.67 -1.44 -0.79
C PHE A 43 11.66 -1.83 -2.27
N ARG A 44 11.83 -3.12 -2.55
CA ARG A 44 11.81 -3.72 -3.89
C ARG A 44 10.38 -4.20 -4.13
N ARG A 45 10.00 -4.33 -5.40
CA ARG A 45 8.66 -4.83 -5.75
C ARG A 45 8.42 -6.25 -5.24
N GLU A 46 9.45 -7.07 -5.16
CA GLU A 46 9.39 -8.43 -4.61
C GLU A 46 9.15 -8.46 -3.09
N GLU A 47 9.41 -7.35 -2.39
CA GLU A 47 9.11 -7.20 -0.95
C GLU A 47 7.66 -6.76 -0.71
N LEU A 48 6.93 -6.38 -1.77
CA LEU A 48 5.57 -5.90 -1.69
C LEU A 48 4.57 -7.05 -1.76
N ASN A 49 3.48 -6.93 -1.02
CA ASN A 49 2.43 -7.94 -1.03
C ASN A 49 1.55 -7.75 -2.27
N SER A 50 1.52 -8.78 -3.12
CA SER A 50 0.86 -8.71 -4.42
C SER A 50 -0.64 -8.37 -4.36
N ILE A 51 -1.31 -8.63 -3.23
CA ILE A 51 -2.74 -8.35 -3.04
C ILE A 51 -3.10 -6.86 -3.09
N TYR A 52 -2.12 -5.97 -2.91
CA TYR A 52 -2.33 -4.53 -2.98
C TYR A 52 -1.94 -3.91 -4.32
N TYR A 53 -1.56 -4.71 -5.32
CA TYR A 53 -1.50 -4.22 -6.69
C TYR A 53 -2.91 -3.93 -7.20
N LEU A 54 -3.06 -2.75 -7.77
CA LEU A 54 -4.33 -2.21 -8.18
C LEU A 54 -4.52 -2.41 -9.68
N GLN A 55 -5.62 -3.07 -10.03
CA GLN A 55 -5.99 -3.31 -11.42
C GLN A 55 -6.55 -2.03 -12.02
N LYS A 56 -5.97 -1.58 -13.14
CA LYS A 56 -6.53 -0.48 -13.91
C LYS A 56 -7.95 -0.83 -14.34
N LYS A 57 -8.86 0.13 -14.21
CA LYS A 57 -10.26 -0.01 -14.61
C LYS A 57 -10.60 1.15 -15.54
N ASN A 58 -11.37 0.87 -16.58
CA ASN A 58 -11.78 1.89 -17.55
C ASN A 58 -12.62 2.97 -16.85
N GLY A 59 -12.30 4.24 -17.13
CA GLY A 59 -13.06 5.39 -16.65
C GLY A 59 -12.50 6.10 -15.40
N PHE A 60 -11.39 5.63 -14.81
CA PHE A 60 -10.72 6.33 -13.70
C PHE A 60 -9.21 6.09 -13.67
N LEU A 61 -8.47 7.11 -13.20
CA LEU A 61 -7.00 7.12 -13.21
C LEU A 61 -6.38 6.16 -12.18
N VAL A 62 -7.01 6.03 -11.01
CA VAL A 62 -6.48 5.27 -9.87
C VAL A 62 -7.63 4.61 -9.08
N PRO A 63 -7.68 3.28 -8.98
CA PRO A 63 -8.76 2.54 -8.31
C PRO A 63 -8.51 2.41 -6.78
N TYR A 64 -8.22 3.50 -6.07
CA TYR A 64 -7.76 3.43 -4.67
C TYR A 64 -8.79 2.80 -3.69
N LEU A 65 -10.09 2.89 -3.99
CA LEU A 65 -11.15 2.27 -3.19
C LEU A 65 -11.05 0.74 -3.12
N ASP A 66 -10.52 0.10 -4.17
CA ASP A 66 -10.27 -1.35 -4.16
C ASP A 66 -9.19 -1.70 -3.12
N GLY A 67 -8.14 -0.87 -3.04
CA GLY A 67 -7.07 -1.03 -2.06
C GLY A 67 -7.57 -0.85 -0.63
N ILE A 68 -8.43 0.15 -0.40
CA ILE A 68 -9.08 0.37 0.90
C ILE A 68 -9.95 -0.82 1.28
N GLN A 69 -10.76 -1.34 0.35
CA GLN A 69 -11.62 -2.49 0.63
C GLN A 69 -10.79 -3.74 0.98
N THR A 70 -9.74 -4.03 0.23
CA THR A 70 -8.80 -5.13 0.52
C THR A 70 -8.14 -4.93 1.89
N ASP A 71 -7.69 -3.72 2.19
CA ASP A 71 -7.06 -3.38 3.47
C ASP A 71 -8.02 -3.65 4.65
N LEU A 72 -9.26 -3.16 4.58
CA LEU A 72 -10.26 -3.37 5.62
C LEU A 72 -10.60 -4.85 5.82
N LYS A 73 -10.81 -5.60 4.73
CA LYS A 73 -11.10 -7.05 4.79
C LYS A 73 -10.00 -7.90 5.44
N LEU A 74 -8.76 -7.41 5.48
CA LEU A 74 -7.62 -8.11 6.07
C LEU A 74 -7.35 -7.67 7.52
N ARG A 75 -8.06 -6.64 8.00
CA ARG A 75 -8.01 -6.19 9.40
C ARG A 75 -9.08 -6.85 10.26
N ASP A 76 -10.17 -7.27 9.64
CA ASP A 76 -11.28 -8.03 10.24
C ASP A 76 -11.00 -9.54 10.18
#